data_AF-A0A2U8WAL8-F1
#
_entry.id   AF-A0A2U8WAL8-F1
#
_cell.length_a   1.000
_cell.length_b   1.000
_cell.length_c   1.000
_cell.angle_alpha   90.00
_cell.angle_beta   90.00
_cell.angle_gamma   90.00
#
_symmetry.space_group_name_H-M   'P 1'
#
loop_
_entity.id
_entity.type
_entity.pdbx_description
1 polymer ?
#
loop_
_entity_poly.entity_id
_entity_poly.type
_entity_poly.pdbx_seq_one_letter_code
_entity_poly.pdbx_strand_id
1 'polypeptide(L)' 'MTELHQSDELLSEAFRFLVDSGLPVQIAEAGDGFRFEIEGREIRADAIICGAFLLGMRDEPKRPVH' A
#
# COMPACT_ATOMS: atom_id res chain seq x y z
N MET A 1 7.07 -6.68 -20.12
CA MET A 1 5.94 -5.90 -19.59
C MET A 1 5.37 -6.70 -18.44
N THR A 2 5.72 -6.33 -17.21
CA THR A 2 5.15 -6.97 -16.02
C THR A 2 3.73 -6.45 -15.91
N GLU A 3 2.74 -7.31 -16.15
CA GLU A 3 1.35 -6.98 -15.87
C GLU A 3 1.24 -6.68 -14.38
N LEU A 4 1.01 -5.40 -14.04
CA LEU A 4 0.71 -5.01 -12.67
C LEU A 4 -0.59 -5.71 -12.28
N HIS A 5 -0.51 -6.64 -11.33
CA HIS A 5 -1.72 -7.26 -10.80
C HIS A 5 -2.55 -6.18 -10.12
N GLN A 6 -3.89 -6.24 -10.20
CA GLN A 6 -4.78 -5.28 -9.53
C GLN A 6 -4.48 -5.13 -8.03
N SER A 7 -3.94 -6.18 -7.41
CA SER A 7 -3.45 -6.17 -6.02
C SER A 7 -2.27 -5.22 -5.79
N ASP A 8 -1.39 -5.02 -6.79
CA ASP A 8 -0.21 -4.16 -6.69
C ASP A 8 -0.59 -2.67 -6.78
N GLU A 9 -1.60 -2.34 -7.61
CA GLU A 9 -2.16 -0.99 -7.66
C GLU A 9 -2.83 -0.61 -6.34
N LEU A 10 -3.68 -1.49 -5.80
CA LEU A 10 -4.36 -1.26 -4.53
C LEU A 10 -3.36 -1.13 -3.38
N LEU A 11 -2.32 -1.96 -3.35
CA LEU A 11 -1.25 -1.87 -2.36
C LEU A 11 -0.48 -0.54 -2.48
N SER A 12 -0.21 -0.08 -3.69
CA SER A 12 0.46 1.19 -3.94
C SER A 12 -0.39 2.38 -3.48
N GLU A 13 -1.70 2.35 -3.74
CA GLU A 13 -2.65 3.36 -3.27
C GLU A 13 -2.76 3.37 -1.74
N ALA A 14 -2.87 2.19 -1.12
CA ALA A 14 -2.88 2.03 0.33
C ALA A 14 -1.60 2.56 0.98
N PHE A 15 -0.44 2.19 0.44
CA PHE A 15 0.85 2.68 0.93
C PHE A 15 0.91 4.21 0.89
N ARG A 16 0.53 4.81 -0.25
CA ARG A 16 0.55 6.27 -0.43
C ARG A 16 -0.40 6.97 0.54
N PHE A 17 -1.62 6.45 0.69
CA PHE A 17 -2.60 6.97 1.65
C PHE A 17 -2.07 6.98 3.09
N LEU A 18 -1.42 5.89 3.52
CA LEU A 18 -0.87 5.80 4.88
C LEU A 18 0.27 6.82 5.09
N VAL A 19 1.18 6.94 4.13
CA VAL A 19 2.27 7.92 4.18
C VAL A 19 1.73 9.35 4.20
N ASP A 20 0.77 9.68 3.35
CA ASP A 20 0.13 11.00 3.31
C ASP A 20 -0.65 11.30 4.59
N SER A 21 -1.14 10.26 5.29
CA SER A 21 -1.78 10.33 6.60
C SER A 21 -0.77 10.46 7.76
N GLY A 22 0.54 10.48 7.48
CA GLY A 22 1.60 10.64 8.46
C GLY A 22 2.06 9.35 9.15
N LEU A 23 1.66 8.18 8.64
CA LEU A 23 2.17 6.91 9.15
C LEU A 23 3.57 6.64 8.55
N PRO A 24 4.56 6.27 9.38
CA PRO A 24 5.93 6.07 8.95
C PRO A 24 6.12 4.69 8.31
N VAL A 25 5.36 4.40 7.24
CA VAL A 25 5.50 3.15 6.48
C VAL A 25 6.75 3.25 5.62
N GLN A 26 7.63 2.25 5.71
CA GLN A 26 8.87 2.16 4.97
C GLN A 26 8.87 0.91 4.09
N ILE A 27 9.61 0.96 2.98
CA ILE A 27 9.87 -0.20 2.13
C ILE A 27 11.35 -0.53 2.31
N ALA A 28 11.63 -1.76 2.75
CA ALA A 28 12.97 -2.28 2.89
C ALA A 28 13.20 -3.41 1.88
N GLU A 29 14.43 -3.50 1.36
CA GLU A 29 14.85 -4.61 0.51
C GLU A 29 15.04 -5.88 1.35
N ALA A 30 14.50 -7.00 0.88
CA ALA A 30 14.55 -8.28 1.57
C ALA A 30 14.88 -9.39 0.56
N GLY A 31 16.17 -9.72 0.43
CA GLY A 31 16.65 -10.80 -0.43
C GLY A 31 16.25 -10.58 -1.89
N ASP A 32 15.22 -11.29 -2.32
CA ASP A 32 14.63 -11.32 -3.65
C ASP A 32 13.35 -10.47 -3.80
N GLY A 33 12.99 -9.68 -2.78
CA GLY A 33 11.82 -8.81 -2.81
C GLY A 33 11.89 -7.61 -1.88
N PHE A 34 10.71 -7.15 -1.46
CA PHE A 34 10.55 -6.01 -0.57
C PHE A 34 9.67 -6.40 0.62
N ARG A 35 9.91 -5.77 1.76
CA ARG A 35 9.03 -5.85 2.94
C ARG A 35 8.60 -4.46 3.37
N PHE A 36 7.42 -4.37 3.96
CA PHE A 36 6.92 -3.13 4.54
C PHE A 36 7.25 -3.10 6.02
N GLU A 37 7.67 -1.94 6.51
CA GLU A 37 7.98 -1.75 7.92
C GLU A 37 7.23 -0.55 8.49
N ILE A 38 6.76 -0.67 9.72
CA ILE A 38 6.25 0.45 10.52
C ILE A 38 6.98 0.40 11.86
N GLU A 39 7.70 1.48 12.19
CA GLU A 39 8.47 1.59 13.44
C GLU A 39 9.43 0.40 13.67
N GLY A 40 10.08 -0.08 12.59
CA GLY A 40 11.03 -1.19 12.63
C GLY A 40 10.39 -2.57 12.79
N ARG A 41 9.07 -2.69 12.65
CA ARG A 41 8.34 -3.96 12.63
C ARG A 41 7.86 -4.27 11.23
N GLU A 42 8.09 -5.49 10.80
CA GLU A 42 7.61 -5.97 9.50
C GLU A 42 6.08 -6.09 9.50
N ILE A 43 5.47 -5.55 8.44
CA ILE A 43 4.03 -5.55 8.21
C ILE A 43 3.76 -6.22 6.87
N ARG A 44 2.76 -7.10 6.85
CA ARG A 44 2.32 -7.76 5.62
C ARG A 44 1.54 -6.79 4.74
N ALA A 45 1.62 -7.00 3.42
CA ALA A 45 0.92 -6.17 2.43
C ALA A 45 -0.61 -6.10 2.66
N ASP A 46 -1.24 -7.20 3.08
CA ASP A 46 -2.67 -7.24 3.40
C ASP A 46 -3.04 -6.37 4.60
N ALA A 47 -2.15 -6.28 5.59
CA ALA A 47 -2.32 -5.39 6.74
C ALA A 47 -2.15 -3.90 6.36
N ILE A 48 -1.27 -3.57 5.41
CA ILE A 48 -1.15 -2.23 4.83
C ILE A 48 -2.48 -1.82 4.18
N ILE A 49 -3.04 -2.68 3.33
CA ILE A 49 -4.30 -2.41 2.64
C ILE A 49 -5.45 -2.27 3.65
N CYS A 50 -5.61 -3.23 4.57
CA CYS A 50 -6.63 -3.16 5.62
C CYS A 50 -6.48 -1.89 6.49
N GLY A 51 -5.25 -1.55 6.88
CA GLY A 51 -4.96 -0.36 7.66
C GLY A 51 -5.40 0.92 6.95
N ALA A 52 -5.12 1.02 5.65
CA ALA A 52 -5.54 2.17 4.85
C ALA A 52 -7.06 2.31 4.82
N PHE A 53 -7.80 1.21 4.60
CA PHE A 53 -9.27 1.23 4.62
C PHE A 53 -9.85 1.60 5.98
N LEU A 54 -9.31 1.05 7.07
CA LEU A 54 -9.74 1.38 8.43
C LEU A 54 -9.51 2.85 8.79
N LEU A 55 -8.50 3.47 8.18
CA LEU A 55 -8.16 4.88 8.37
C LEU A 55 -8.88 5.81 7.37
N GLY A 56 -9.73 5.27 6.51
CA GLY A 56 -10.62 6.06 5.65
C GLY A 56 -10.19 6.16 4.20
N MET A 57 -9.22 5.34 3.74
CA MET A 57 -9.01 5.15 2.31
C MET A 57 -10.32 4.63 1.70
N ARG A 58 -10.83 5.33 0.69
CA ARG A 58 -12.03 4.92 -0.02
C ARG A 58 -11.62 4.22 -1.29
N ASP A 59 -12.24 3.08 -1.56
CA ASP A 59 -12.22 2.48 -2.89
C ASP A 59 -13.17 3.32 -3.77
N GLU A 60 -12.72 4.52 -4.15
CA GLU A 60 -13.47 5.29 -5.13
C GLU A 60 -13.19 4.69 -6.50
N PRO A 61 -14.21 4.17 -7.22
CA PRO A 61 -14.00 3.69 -8.57
C PRO A 61 -13.44 4.84 -9.39
N LYS A 62 -12.22 4.66 -9.92
CA LYS A 62 -11.57 5.63 -10.81
C LYS A 62 -12.61 6.06 -11.85
N ARG A 63 -13.06 7.32 -11.78
CA ARG A 63 -14.06 7.84 -12.72
C ARG A 63 -13.51 7.60 -14.13
N PRO A 64 -14.30 7.03 -15.05
CA PRO A 64 -13.84 6.85 -16.42
C PRO A 64 -13.46 8.22 -16.97
N VAL A 65 -12.24 8.33 -17.46
CA VAL A 65 -11.77 9.51 -18.19
C VAL A 65 -12.54 9.50 -19.51
N HIS A 66 -13.48 10.44 -19.65
CA HIS A 66 -14.26 10.66 -20.87
C HIS A 66 -13.41 11.31 -21.98
#